data_AF-A0A4X2M8K4-F1
#
_entry.id   AF-A0A4X2M8K4-F1
#
_cell.length_a   1.000
_cell.length_b   1.000
_cell.length_c   1.000
_cell.angle_alpha   90.00
_cell.angle_beta   90.00
_cell.angle_gamma   90.00
#
_symmetry.space_group_name_H-M   'P 1'
#
loop_
_entity.id
_entity.type
_entity.pdbx_description
1 polymer ?
#
loop_
_entity_poly.entity_id
_entity_poly.type
_entity_poly.pdbx_seq_one_letter_code
_entity_poly.pdbx_strand_id
1 'polypeptide(L)' 'MIQVILVFNNNGKPLQVGFYQCFSEEIQQQIVWKTFHLVLKRDDNIYNFQGGGGGSV' A
#
# COMPACT_ATOMS: atom_id res chain seq x y z
N MET A 1 -14.80 2.96 -2.91
CA MET A 1 -14.10 3.68 -4.00
C MET A 1 -12.62 3.37 -3.91
N ILE A 2 -11.94 3.15 -5.03
CA ILE A 2 -10.48 2.87 -5.03
C ILE A 2 -9.75 4.17 -4.69
N GLN A 3 -8.86 4.13 -3.69
CA GLN A 3 -8.09 5.32 -3.26
C GLN A 3 -6.70 5.35 -3.89
N VAL A 4 -6.05 4.19 -4.03
CA VAL A 4 -4.71 4.06 -4.59
C VAL A 4 -4.53 2.70 -5.26
N ILE A 5 -3.75 2.66 -6.33
CA ILE A 5 -3.23 1.44 -6.96
C ILE A 5 -1.70 1.50 -6.91
N LEU A 6 -1.09 0.43 -6.39
CA LEU A 6 0.37 0.29 -6.26
C LEU A 6 0.80 -1.03 -6.91
N VAL A 7 1.77 -0.96 -7.82
CA VAL A 7 2.37 -2.13 -8.46
C VAL A 7 3.85 -2.16 -8.07
N PHE A 8 4.26 -3.21 -7.37
CA PHE A 8 5.64 -3.41 -6.93
C PHE A 8 6.28 -4.57 -7.70
N ASN A 9 7.58 -4.44 -8.00
CA ASN A 9 8.41 -5.60 -8.32
C ASN A 9 9.01 -6.18 -7.03
N ASN A 10 9.39 -7.46 -7.04
CA ASN A 10 10.06 -8.14 -5.93
C ASN A 10 11.38 -7.44 -5.49
N ASN A 11 11.96 -6.60 -6.36
CA ASN A 11 13.16 -5.81 -6.09
C ASN A 11 12.89 -4.54 -5.26
N GLY A 12 11.64 -4.32 -4.82
CA GLY A 12 11.25 -3.23 -3.94
C GLY A 12 11.10 -1.86 -4.57
N LYS A 13 11.19 -1.77 -5.89
CA LYS A 13 10.86 -0.56 -6.64
C LYS A 13 9.39 -0.59 -7.06
N PRO A 14 8.58 0.43 -6.72
CA PRO A 14 7.25 0.57 -7.29
C PRO A 14 7.38 0.85 -8.79
N LEU A 15 6.74 0.01 -9.60
CA LEU A 15 6.63 0.16 -11.04
C LEU A 15 5.53 1.16 -11.40
N GLN A 16 4.44 1.18 -10.64
CA GLN A 16 3.31 2.08 -10.87
C GLN A 16 2.70 2.52 -9.53
N VAL A 17 2.41 3.81 -9.43
CA VAL A 17 1.76 4.43 -8.28
C VAL A 17 0.66 5.35 -8.83
N GLY A 18 -0.59 5.03 -8.55
CA GLY A 18 -1.74 5.82 -8.97
C GLY A 18 -2.62 6.18 -7.78
N PHE A 19 -2.64 7.45 -7.39
CA PHE A 19 -3.53 7.96 -6.35
C PHE A 19 -4.78 8.57 -6.99
N TYR A 20 -5.95 8.09 -6.59
CA TYR A 20 -7.25 8.61 -7.04
C TYR A 20 -7.87 9.57 -6.02
N GLN A 21 -7.22 9.72 -4.86
CA GLN A 21 -7.56 10.65 -3.81
C GLN A 21 -6.36 11.56 -3.52
N CYS A 22 -6.64 12.84 -3.22
CA CYS A 22 -5.60 13.78 -2.84
C CYS A 22 -5.06 13.43 -1.44
N PHE A 23 -3.79 13.06 -1.40
CA PHE A 23 -2.99 12.90 -0.20
C PHE A 23 -1.81 13.86 -0.28
N SER A 24 -1.31 14.31 0.87
CA SER A 24 -0.04 15.04 0.91
C SER A 24 1.12 14.11 0.54
N GLU A 25 2.21 14.68 0.02
CA GLU A 25 3.39 13.91 -0.42
C GLU A 25 3.93 12.99 0.70
N GLU A 26 3.99 13.49 1.94
CA GLU A 26 4.37 12.71 3.11
C GLU A 26 3.48 11.47 3.32
N ILE A 27 2.17 11.63 3.19
CA ILE A 27 1.21 10.54 3.35
C ILE A 27 1.32 9.56 2.18
N GLN A 28 1.52 10.05 0.96
CA GLN A 28 1.75 9.20 -0.20
C GLN A 28 2.98 8.32 -0.02
N GLN A 29 4.10 8.91 0.45
CA GLN A 29 5.33 8.19 0.74
C GLN A 29 5.13 7.16 1.86
N GLN A 30 4.41 7.52 2.94
CA GLN A 30 4.09 6.57 4.00
C GLN A 30 3.23 5.40 3.52
N ILE A 31 2.23 5.65 2.66
CA ILE A 31 1.39 4.60 2.08
C ILE A 31 2.25 3.65 1.26
N VAL A 32 3.09 4.17 0.35
CA VAL A 32 3.98 3.35 -0.48
C VAL A 32 4.91 2.49 0.38
N TRP A 33 5.55 3.09 1.39
CA TRP A 33 6.48 2.38 2.27
C TRP A 33 5.79 1.31 3.12
N LYS A 34 4.67 1.65 3.77
CA LYS A 34 3.89 0.71 4.60
C LYS A 34 3.35 -0.45 3.77
N THR A 35 2.74 -0.16 2.63
CA THR A 35 2.20 -1.21 1.75
C THR A 35 3.31 -2.10 1.22
N PHE A 36 4.46 -1.55 0.84
CA PHE A 36 5.59 -2.35 0.39
C PHE A 36 6.10 -3.30 1.47
N HIS A 37 6.33 -2.81 2.69
CA HIS A 37 6.79 -3.66 3.79
C HIS A 37 5.77 -4.71 4.21
N LEU A 38 4.47 -4.39 4.18
CA LEU A 38 3.39 -5.34 4.42
C LEU A 38 3.40 -6.45 3.34
N VAL A 39 3.61 -6.06 2.09
CA VAL A 39 3.68 -6.93 0.91
C VAL A 39 4.97 -7.77 0.87
N LEU A 40 6.06 -7.29 1.45
CA LEU A 40 7.32 -8.02 1.48
C LEU A 40 7.36 -9.06 2.61
N LYS A 41 6.74 -8.77 3.76
CA LYS A 41 6.75 -9.64 4.95
C LYS A 41 5.63 -10.68 4.99
N ARG A 42 4.75 -10.70 3.98
CA ARG A 42 3.63 -11.65 3.94
C ARG A 42 4.13 -13.07 3.73
N ASP A 43 3.67 -13.95 4.61
CA ASP A 43 3.76 -15.39 4.48
C ASP A 43 2.78 -15.86 3.39
N ASP A 44 3.07 -16.99 2.72
CA ASP A 44 2.27 -17.49 1.60
C ASP A 44 0.84 -17.87 2.05
N ASN A 45 0.64 -18.12 3.35
CA ASN A 45 -0.62 -18.57 3.94
C ASN A 45 -1.54 -17.43 4.43
N ILE A 46 -1.29 -16.17 4.07
CA ILE A 46 -2.11 -15.02 4.49
C ILE A 46 -3.08 -14.61 3.38
N TYR A 47 -4.32 -14.23 3.74
CA TYR A 47 -5.33 -13.77 2.79
C TYR A 47 -4.88 -12.54 1.97
N ASN A 48 -5.33 -12.46 0.71
CA ASN A 48 -5.02 -11.36 -0.21
C ASN A 48 -5.56 -9.98 0.23
N PHE A 49 -6.48 -9.95 1.19
CA PHE A 49 -7.10 -8.74 1.70
C PHE A 49 -6.67 -8.50 3.16
N GLN A 50 -5.95 -7.40 3.38
CA GLN A 50 -5.66 -6.89 4.72
C GLN A 50 -6.60 -5.71 4.99
N GLY A 51 -7.44 -5.81 6.02
CA GLY A 51 -8.22 -4.67 6.49
C GLY A 51 -7.27 -3.62 7.08
N GLY A 52 -7.06 -2.51 6.37
CA GLY A 52 -6.45 -1.32 6.94
C GLY A 52 -7.44 -0.74 7.96
N GLY A 53 -7.03 -0.63 9.22
CA GLY A 53 -7.88 -0.19 10.33
C GLY A 53 -8.58 1.15 10.01
N GLY A 54 -9.83 1.06 9.56
CA GLY A 54 -10.80 2.14 9.65
C GLY A 54 -11.28 2.18 11.09
N GLY A 55 -10.50 2.81 11.96
CA GLY A 55 -10.77 2.84 13.39
C GLY A 55 -9.87 3.82 14.11
N SER A 56 -10.13 5.10 13.91
CA SER A 56 -10.04 6.09 14.98
C SER A 56 -11.19 7.08 14.80
N VAL A 57 -12.02 7.14 15.84
CA VAL A 57 -12.99 8.17 16.20
C VAL A 57 -12.43 9.59 16.09
#